data_AF-A0A3B8NEL3-F1
#
_entry.id   AF-A0A3B8NEL3-F1
#
_cell.length_a   1.000
_cell.length_b   1.000
_cell.length_c   1.000
_cell.angle_alpha   90.00
_cell.angle_beta   90.00
_cell.angle_gamma   90.00
#
_symmetry.space_group_name_H-M   'P 1'
#
loop_
_entity.id
_entity.type
_entity.pdbx_description
1 polymer ?
#
loop_
_entity_poly.entity_id
_entity_poly.type
_entity_poly.pdbx_seq_one_letter_code
_entity_poly.pdbx_strand_id
1 'polypeptide(L)' 'MPKYSIGLDFGTNSCRSVIIDITDGTELGTSVFDYPSGVLGILTDPADPNVARQNP' A
#
# COMPACT_ATOMS: atom_id res chain seq x y z
N MET A 1 -17.89 -22.56 -0.40
CA MET A 1 -17.03 -21.72 0.47
C MET A 1 -17.02 -20.32 -0.10
N PRO A 2 -17.19 -19.28 0.72
CA PRO A 2 -17.05 -17.91 0.27
C PRO A 2 -15.64 -17.70 -0.30
N LYS A 3 -15.54 -16.87 -1.34
CA LYS A 3 -14.28 -16.58 -2.02
C LYS A 3 -14.10 -15.07 -2.01
N TYR A 4 -12.88 -14.65 -1.70
CA TYR A 4 -12.53 -13.24 -1.61
C TYR A 4 -11.27 -12.99 -2.42
N SER A 5 -11.14 -11.78 -2.95
CA SER A 5 -9.87 -11.27 -3.46
C SER A 5 -9.38 -10.13 -2.57
N ILE A 6 -8.06 -10.01 -2.45
CA ILE A 6 -7.41 -8.84 -1.85
C ILE A 6 -6.68 -8.08 -2.96
N GLY A 7 -6.94 -6.80 -3.07
CA GLY A 7 -6.18 -5.87 -3.90
C GLY A 7 -5.18 -5.11 -3.04
N LEU A 8 -3.96 -4.92 -3.55
CA LEU A 8 -2.91 -4.10 -2.94
C LEU A 8 -2.46 -3.06 -3.95
N ASP A 9 -2.45 -1.79 -3.54
CA ASP A 9 -2.01 -0.64 -4.34
C ASP A 9 -0.85 0.06 -3.61
N PHE A 10 0.36 -0.10 -4.15
CA PHE A 10 1.59 0.45 -3.57
C PHE A 10 1.83 1.86 -4.10
N GLY A 11 1.54 2.86 -3.28
CA GLY A 11 1.84 4.27 -3.54
C GLY A 11 3.19 4.70 -2.97
N THR A 12 3.55 5.98 -3.14
CA THR A 12 4.86 6.49 -2.68
C THR A 12 5.06 6.40 -1.17
N ASN A 13 4.04 6.69 -0.38
CA ASN A 13 4.17 6.83 1.08
C ASN A 13 3.38 5.77 1.86
N SER A 14 2.59 4.95 1.17
CA SER A 14 1.58 4.07 1.78
C SER A 14 1.19 2.92 0.85
N CYS A 15 0.65 1.85 1.42
CA CYS A 15 -0.09 0.82 0.68
C CYS A 15 -1.59 0.93 1.01
N ARG A 16 -2.45 0.89 -0.02
CA ARG A 16 -3.89 0.74 0.16
C ARG A 16 -4.29 -0.70 -0.14
N SER A 17 -5.11 -1.29 0.73
CA SER A 17 -5.71 -2.59 0.51
C SER A 17 -7.23 -2.49 0.33
N VAL A 18 -7.78 -3.47 -0.39
CA VAL A 18 -9.24 -3.65 -0.56
C VAL A 18 -9.57 -5.13 -0.53
N ILE A 19 -10.71 -5.49 0.08
CA ILE A 19 -11.24 -6.86 0.06
C ILE A 19 -12.54 -6.87 -0.74
N ILE A 20 -12.65 -7.78 -1.71
CA ILE A 20 -13.83 -7.94 -2.57
C ILE A 20 -14.44 -9.33 -2.37
N ASP A 21 -15.76 -9.40 -2.23
CA ASP A 21 -16.51 -10.64 -2.44
C ASP A 21 -16.57 -10.94 -3.93
N ILE A 22 -15.97 -12.04 -4.38
CA ILE A 22 -15.90 -12.34 -5.81
C ILE A 22 -17.18 -13.01 -6.35
N THR A 23 -18.18 -13.26 -5.50
CA THR A 23 -19.46 -13.82 -5.94
C THR A 23 -20.30 -12.78 -6.67
N ASP A 24 -20.24 -11.52 -6.25
CA ASP A 24 -21.01 -10.41 -6.82
C ASP A 24 -20.19 -9.13 -7.06
N GLY A 25 -18.92 -9.09 -6.63
CA GLY A 25 -18.04 -7.94 -6.79
C GLY A 25 -18.18 -6.89 -5.69
N THR A 26 -18.91 -7.17 -4.61
CA THR A 26 -19.09 -6.23 -3.50
C THR A 26 -17.77 -5.93 -2.81
N GLU A 27 -17.46 -4.64 -2.63
CA GLU A 27 -16.36 -4.21 -1.77
C GLU A 27 -16.75 -4.38 -0.30
N LEU A 28 -16.00 -5.20 0.42
CA LEU A 28 -16.22 -5.49 1.83
C LEU A 28 -15.47 -4.52 2.76
N GLY A 29 -14.42 -3.88 2.25
CA GLY A 29 -13.69 -2.85 2.99
C GLY A 29 -12.37 -2.47 2.36
N THR A 30 -11.83 -1.34 2.82
CA THR A 30 -10.54 -0.81 2.42
C THR A 30 -9.75 -0.30 3.62
N SER A 31 -8.42 -0.29 3.51
CA SER A 31 -7.53 0.33 4.49
C SER A 31 -6.34 0.97 3.81
N VAL A 32 -5.88 2.11 4.32
CA VAL A 32 -4.61 2.73 3.93
C VAL A 32 -3.64 2.56 5.09
N PHE A 33 -2.42 2.13 4.78
CA PHE A 33 -1.35 1.96 5.76
C PHE A 33 -0.11 2.71 5.29
N ASP A 34 0.29 3.73 6.05
CA ASP A 34 1.52 4.49 5.80
C ASP A 34 2.74 3.60 6.03
N TYR A 35 3.75 3.73 5.16
CA TYR A 35 4.97 2.96 5.33
C TYR A 35 5.67 3.36 6.65
N PRO A 36 6.08 2.39 7.49
CA PRO A 36 6.69 2.68 8.77
C PRO A 36 8.15 3.16 8.62
N SER A 37 8.68 3.13 7.41
CA SER A 37 10.07 3.40 7.08
C SER A 37 10.27 4.81 6.52
N GLY A 38 11.47 5.35 6.70
CA GLY A 38 11.83 6.66 6.15
C GLY A 38 11.05 7.84 6.74
N VAL A 39 11.16 8.99 6.07
CA VAL A 39 10.43 10.20 6.42
C VAL A 39 9.24 10.30 5.49
N LEU A 40 8.02 10.28 6.05
CA LEU A 40 6.79 10.15 5.29
C LEU A 40 6.82 8.92 4.37
N GLY A 41 7.37 7.79 4.77
CA GLY A 41 7.43 6.61 3.90
C GLY A 41 8.53 6.60 2.84
N ILE A 42 9.36 7.66 2.76
CA ILE A 42 10.43 7.79 1.76
C ILE A 42 11.79 7.67 2.44
N LEU A 43 12.59 6.71 1.99
CA LEU A 43 14.00 6.58 2.31
C LEU A 43 14.79 7.52 1.39
N THR A 44 15.48 8.48 2.01
CA THR A 44 16.35 9.46 1.36
C THR A 44 17.81 9.20 1.71
N ASP A 45 18.73 9.77 0.93
CA ASP A 45 20.16 9.73 1.21
C ASP A 45 20.72 11.15 1.26
N PRO A 46 21.27 11.61 2.40
CA PRO A 46 21.91 12.92 2.48
C PRO A 46 23.10 13.10 1.51
N ALA A 47 23.76 12.02 1.10
CA ALA A 47 24.88 12.06 0.15
C ALA A 47 24.42 12.04 -1.32
N ASP A 48 23.17 11.64 -1.60
CA ASP A 48 22.58 11.66 -2.93
C ASP A 48 21.14 12.21 -2.89
N PRO A 49 20.95 13.51 -3.18
CA PRO A 49 19.65 14.18 -3.06
C PRO A 49 18.61 13.68 -4.08
N ASN A 50 19.00 12.88 -5.08
CA ASN A 50 18.07 12.32 -6.06
C ASN A 50 17.53 10.94 -5.66
N VAL A 51 17.99 10.37 -4.53
CA VAL A 51 17.48 9.09 -4.04
C VAL A 51 16.14 9.28 -3.33
N ALA A 52 15.13 8.57 -3.83
CA ALA A 52 13.86 8.33 -3.16
C ALA A 52 13.51 6.85 -3.31
N ARG A 53 13.47 6.10 -2.19
CA ARG A 53 13.16 4.66 -2.16
C ARG A 53 12.03 4.36 -1.19
N GLN A 54 11.28 3.31 -1.47
CA GLN A 54 10.22 2.77 -0.61
C GLN A 54 10.72 1.47 0.03
N ASN A 55 10.27 1.19 1.26
CA ASN A 55 10.37 -0.14 1.87
C ASN A 55 8.99 -0.52 2.42
N PRO A 56 8.10 -1.01 1.53
CA PRO A 56 6.70 -1.30 1.84
C PRO A 56 6.50 -2.51 2.74
#